data_AF-A0A497Q759-F1
#
_entry.id   AF-A0A497Q759-F1
#
_cell.length_a   1.000
_cell.length_b   1.000
_cell.length_c   1.000
_cell.angle_alpha   90.00
_cell.angle_beta   90.00
_cell.angle_gamma   90.00
#
_symmetry.space_group_name_H-M   'P 1'
#
loop_
_entity.id
_entity.type
_entity.pdbx_description
1 polymer ?
#
loop_
_entity_poly.entity_id
_entity_poly.type
_entity_poly.pdbx_seq_one_letter_code
_entity_poly.pdbx_strand_id
1 'polypeptide(L)'
;MDDHDHSELSSYSTSPLRWLLLAIVAILGTIGIVGVGMHYSVDVASLLLVFYVPLFVFLLWAIYRWAQGREVAVTDEAEDRSVFTLIQKRALPVRFISHLNILQCPDCEHRFDLVNARPVEDEIDVILCPNCGIRLYVPGM
;
A
#
# COMPACT_ATOMS: atom_id res chain seq x y z
N MET A 1 2.66 -23.82 19.82
CA MET A 1 1.64 -24.08 18.77
C MET A 1 0.99 -22.74 18.59
N ASP A 2 1.73 -21.89 17.88
CA ASP A 2 1.72 -20.44 18.03
C ASP A 2 1.01 -19.81 16.85
N ASP A 3 0.20 -18.83 17.23
CA ASP A 3 -0.55 -17.89 16.44
C ASP A 3 0.32 -17.06 15.47
N HIS A 4 -0.39 -16.36 14.58
CA HIS A 4 0.06 -15.26 13.73
C HIS A 4 0.63 -15.61 12.36
N ASP A 5 -0.20 -16.23 11.52
CA ASP A 5 -0.15 -15.90 10.10
C ASP A 5 -0.94 -14.60 9.86
N HIS A 6 -0.17 -13.55 9.56
CA HIS A 6 -0.64 -12.24 9.13
C HIS A 6 -1.36 -12.35 7.77
N SER A 7 -2.60 -12.83 7.78
CA SER A 7 -3.53 -12.62 6.68
C SER A 7 -4.24 -11.27 6.82
N GLU A 8 -3.46 -10.18 6.91
CA GLU A 8 -3.94 -8.82 6.61
C GLU A 8 -3.61 -8.47 5.15
N LEU A 9 -3.96 -9.38 4.23
CA LEU A 9 -4.36 -8.92 2.90
C LEU A 9 -5.64 -8.14 3.12
N SER A 10 -5.48 -6.83 3.32
CA SER A 10 -6.51 -5.81 3.16
C SER A 10 -7.30 -6.17 1.90
N SER A 11 -8.40 -6.90 2.09
CA SER A 11 -9.37 -7.16 1.06
C SER A 11 -9.92 -5.79 0.74
N TYR A 12 -9.46 -5.22 -0.37
CA TYR A 12 -10.02 -4.01 -0.96
C TYR A 12 -11.40 -4.37 -1.52
N SER A 13 -12.29 -4.81 -0.63
CA SER A 13 -13.66 -5.15 -0.90
C SER A 13 -14.32 -3.84 -1.30
N THR A 14 -14.81 -3.79 -2.53
CA THR A 14 -15.56 -2.66 -3.08
C THR A 14 -16.80 -2.49 -2.21
N SER A 15 -16.71 -1.65 -1.18
CA SER A 15 -17.77 -1.60 -0.18
C SER A 15 -19.02 -0.95 -0.80
N PRO A 16 -20.22 -1.51 -0.57
CA PRO A 16 -21.47 -0.96 -1.13
C PRO A 16 -21.72 0.47 -0.67
N LEU A 17 -21.15 0.87 0.47
CA LEU A 17 -21.18 2.22 1.00
C LEU A 17 -20.52 3.24 0.05
N ARG A 18 -19.41 2.89 -0.62
CA ARG A 18 -18.72 3.80 -1.55
C ARG A 18 -19.59 4.12 -2.77
N TRP A 19 -20.29 3.12 -3.30
CA TRP A 19 -21.24 3.28 -4.39
C TRP A 19 -22.49 4.07 -3.96
N LEU A 20 -22.95 3.88 -2.74
CA LEU A 20 -24.06 4.65 -2.17
C LEU A 20 -23.69 6.14 -2.06
N LEU A 21 -22.48 6.47 -1.62
CA LEU A 21 -21.99 7.85 -1.58
C LEU A 21 -21.89 8.47 -2.98
N LEU A 22 -21.39 7.73 -3.96
CA LEU A 22 -21.39 8.18 -5.37
C LEU A 22 -22.81 8.52 -5.84
N ALA A 23 -23.78 7.64 -5.56
CA ALA A 23 -25.18 7.87 -5.95
C ALA A 23 -25.77 9.12 -5.28
N ILE A 24 -25.50 9.33 -3.98
CA ILE A 24 -25.94 10.53 -3.26
C ILE A 24 -25.37 11.79 -3.90
N VAL A 25 -24.06 11.82 -4.18
CA VAL A 25 -23.41 12.99 -4.77
C VAL A 25 -23.94 13.26 -6.18
N ALA A 26 -24.18 12.22 -6.97
CA ALA A 26 -24.80 12.36 -8.29
C ALA A 26 -26.19 12.99 -8.19
N ILE A 27 -27.03 12.51 -7.26
CA ILE A 27 -28.37 13.07 -7.04
C ILE A 27 -28.28 14.55 -6.62
N LEU A 28 -27.45 14.87 -5.64
CA LEU A 28 -27.29 16.25 -5.16
C LEU A 28 -26.81 17.20 -6.25
N GLY A 29 -25.86 16.78 -7.10
CA GLY A 29 -25.40 17.64 -8.18
C GLY A 29 -26.42 17.84 -9.29
N THR A 30 -27.22 16.81 -9.62
CA THR A 30 -28.33 16.99 -10.58
C THR A 30 -29.40 17.95 -10.04
N ILE A 31 -29.74 17.88 -8.75
CA ILE A 31 -30.64 18.83 -8.09
C ILE A 31 -30.04 20.24 -8.15
N GLY A 32 -28.73 20.39 -7.94
CA GLY A 32 -28.02 21.66 -8.08
C GLY A 32 -28.17 22.27 -9.47
N ILE A 33 -27.96 21.48 -10.54
CA ILE A 33 -28.12 21.94 -11.93
C ILE A 33 -29.55 22.42 -12.20
N VAL A 34 -30.55 21.64 -11.80
CA VAL A 34 -31.97 21.99 -11.96
C VAL A 34 -32.32 23.23 -11.14
N GLY A 35 -31.85 23.32 -9.90
CA GLY A 35 -32.06 24.46 -9.02
C GLY A 35 -31.50 25.76 -9.61
N VAL A 36 -30.29 25.72 -10.17
CA VAL A 36 -29.70 26.89 -10.85
C VAL A 36 -30.56 27.32 -12.04
N GLY A 37 -31.07 26.37 -12.83
CA GLY A 37 -31.94 26.67 -13.97
C GLY A 37 -33.30 27.26 -13.60
N MET A 38 -33.86 26.91 -12.43
CA MET A 38 -35.17 27.40 -12.00
C MET A 38 -35.13 28.72 -11.23
N HIS A 39 -34.05 28.99 -10.48
CA HIS A 39 -33.97 30.14 -9.57
C HIS A 39 -33.27 31.37 -10.14
N TYR A 40 -32.44 31.22 -11.17
CA TYR A 40 -31.66 32.32 -11.75
C TYR A 40 -32.14 32.69 -13.15
N SER A 41 -31.92 33.94 -13.54
CA SER A 41 -32.14 34.38 -14.93
C SER A 41 -31.19 33.68 -15.89
N VAL A 42 -31.57 33.60 -17.17
CA VAL A 42 -30.82 32.83 -18.19
C VAL A 42 -29.35 33.24 -18.29
N ASP A 43 -29.05 34.54 -18.20
CA ASP A 43 -27.68 35.06 -18.27
C ASP A 43 -26.83 34.65 -17.05
N VAL A 44 -27.42 34.64 -15.85
CA VAL A 44 -26.73 34.27 -14.62
C VAL A 44 -26.61 32.75 -14.50
N ALA A 45 -27.67 32.03 -14.86
CA ALA A 45 -27.70 30.57 -14.86
C ALA A 45 -26.68 29.99 -15.84
N SER A 46 -26.57 30.55 -17.05
CA SER A 46 -25.59 30.08 -18.05
C SER A 46 -24.15 30.27 -17.58
N LEU A 47 -23.82 31.43 -16.99
CA LEU A 47 -22.50 31.68 -16.42
C LEU A 47 -22.19 30.70 -15.27
N LEU A 48 -23.13 30.47 -14.36
CA LEU A 48 -22.97 29.52 -13.26
C LEU A 48 -22.78 28.08 -13.76
N LEU A 49 -23.58 27.65 -14.74
CA LEU A 49 -23.54 26.29 -15.29
C LEU A 49 -22.24 26.01 -16.04
N VAL A 50 -21.66 27.00 -16.73
CA VAL A 50 -20.35 26.86 -17.40
C VAL A 50 -19.24 26.46 -16.44
N PHE A 51 -19.27 26.93 -15.18
CA PHE A 51 -18.30 26.52 -14.16
C PHE A 51 -18.76 25.29 -13.37
N TYR A 52 -20.04 25.21 -13.06
CA TYR A 52 -20.59 24.13 -12.24
C TYR A 52 -20.51 22.77 -12.93
N VAL A 53 -20.87 22.69 -14.22
CA VAL A 53 -20.94 21.42 -14.94
C VAL A 53 -19.56 20.75 -15.05
N PRO A 54 -18.47 21.42 -15.49
CA PRO A 54 -17.14 20.81 -15.51
C PRO A 54 -16.67 20.38 -14.12
N LEU A 55 -16.92 21.21 -13.10
CA LEU A 55 -16.55 20.89 -11.72
C LEU A 55 -17.31 19.68 -11.20
N PHE A 56 -18.60 19.58 -11.48
CA PHE A 56 -19.43 18.45 -11.10
C PHE A 56 -19.02 17.16 -11.82
N VAL A 57 -18.71 17.23 -13.12
CA VAL A 57 -18.20 16.09 -13.90
C VAL A 57 -16.86 15.60 -13.32
N PHE A 58 -15.95 16.53 -12.99
CA PHE A 58 -14.66 16.18 -12.38
C PHE A 58 -14.84 15.53 -11.00
N LEU A 59 -15.74 16.07 -10.18
CA LEU A 59 -16.08 15.53 -8.87
C LEU A 59 -16.66 14.11 -8.98
N LEU A 60 -17.60 13.90 -9.90
CA LEU A 60 -18.16 12.58 -10.18
C LEU A 60 -17.09 11.59 -10.64
N TRP A 61 -16.20 12.02 -11.53
CA TRP A 61 -15.09 11.19 -12.00
C TRP A 61 -14.16 10.79 -10.84
N ALA A 62 -13.82 11.74 -9.97
CA ALA A 62 -12.96 11.47 -8.80
C ALA A 62 -13.62 10.50 -7.81
N ILE A 63 -14.90 10.69 -7.50
CA ILE A 63 -15.64 9.82 -6.58
C ILE A 63 -15.89 8.45 -7.21
N TYR A 64 -16.13 8.39 -8.51
CA TYR A 64 -16.28 7.12 -9.24
C TYR A 64 -14.98 6.30 -9.17
N ARG A 65 -13.83 6.94 -9.41
CA ARG A 65 -12.50 6.31 -9.26
C ARG A 65 -12.26 5.80 -7.84
N TRP A 66 -12.61 6.61 -6.84
CA TRP A 66 -12.56 6.22 -5.44
C TRP A 66 -13.51 5.07 -5.11
N ALA A 67 -14.72 5.05 -5.68
CA ALA A 67 -15.70 4.00 -5.46
C ALA A 67 -15.29 2.67 -6.11
N GLN A 68 -14.60 2.72 -7.25
CA GLN A 68 -13.94 1.54 -7.85
C GLN A 68 -12.77 1.01 -7.01
N GLY A 69 -12.33 1.76 -6.01
CA GLY A 69 -11.20 1.39 -5.17
C GLY A 69 -9.84 1.43 -5.87
N ARG A 70 -9.73 2.18 -6.97
CA ARG A 70 -8.42 2.46 -7.57
C ARG A 70 -7.88 3.73 -6.92
N GLU A 71 -6.65 3.69 -6.45
CA GLU A 71 -5.98 4.88 -5.93
C GLU A 71 -5.95 6.00 -7.00
N VAL A 72 -6.05 7.25 -6.54
CA VAL A 72 -6.10 8.44 -7.40
C VAL A 72 -4.76 8.65 -8.14
N ALA A 73 -3.69 8.02 -7.65
CA ALA A 73 -2.43 7.83 -8.37
C ALA A 73 -2.33 6.38 -8.87
N VAL A 74 -1.84 6.18 -10.10
CA VAL A 74 -1.54 4.85 -10.63
C VAL A 74 -0.24 4.39 -9.98
N THR A 75 -0.31 3.81 -8.79
CA THR A 75 0.72 2.88 -8.32
C THR A 75 0.36 1.53 -8.89
N ASP A 76 1.23 1.01 -9.75
CA ASP A 76 1.08 -0.32 -10.32
C ASP A 76 1.32 -1.32 -9.19
N GLU A 77 0.27 -1.97 -8.68
CA GLU A 77 0.40 -2.93 -7.58
C GLU A 77 1.38 -4.08 -7.90
N ALA A 78 1.63 -4.33 -9.19
CA ALA A 78 2.66 -5.25 -9.66
C ALA A 78 4.09 -4.74 -9.36
N GLU A 79 4.31 -3.43 -9.47
CA GLU A 79 5.58 -2.78 -9.14
C GLU A 79 5.80 -2.77 -7.62
N ASP A 80 4.77 -2.48 -6.82
CA ASP A 80 4.88 -2.51 -5.35
C ASP A 80 5.16 -3.93 -4.82
N ARG A 81 4.55 -4.97 -5.39
CA ARG A 81 4.93 -6.37 -5.06
C ARG A 81 6.36 -6.71 -5.47
N SER A 82 6.84 -6.16 -6.59
CA SER A 82 8.23 -6.33 -7.00
C SER A 82 9.20 -5.64 -6.03
N VAL A 83 8.82 -4.48 -5.48
CA VAL A 83 9.58 -3.75 -4.46
C VAL A 83 9.55 -4.48 -3.13
N PHE A 84 8.41 -5.01 -2.68
CA PHE A 84 8.33 -5.81 -1.45
C PHE A 84 9.10 -7.12 -1.56
N THR A 85 9.08 -7.80 -2.71
CA THR A 85 9.92 -9.00 -2.94
C THR A 85 11.41 -8.65 -3.05
N LEU A 86 11.77 -7.48 -3.60
CA LEU A 86 13.13 -6.95 -3.57
C LEU A 86 13.60 -6.60 -2.15
N ILE A 87 12.70 -6.08 -1.29
CA ILE A 87 12.99 -5.78 0.12
C ILE A 87 13.10 -7.07 0.92
N GLN A 88 12.22 -8.05 0.70
CA GLN A 88 12.24 -9.35 1.39
C GLN A 88 13.47 -10.21 0.99
N LYS A 89 14.04 -9.97 -0.20
CA LYS A 89 15.29 -10.58 -0.67
C LYS A 89 16.55 -9.86 -0.16
N ARG A 90 16.45 -8.69 0.47
CA ARG A 90 17.62 -8.05 1.09
C ARG A 90 17.90 -8.72 2.43
N ALA A 91 18.73 -9.76 2.39
CA ALA A 91 19.39 -10.25 3.58
C ALA A 91 20.24 -9.13 4.18
N LEU A 92 20.05 -8.82 5.47
CA LEU A 92 20.76 -7.76 6.16
C LEU A 92 22.22 -8.19 6.38
N PRO A 93 23.22 -7.33 6.13
CA PRO A 93 24.61 -7.67 6.39
C PRO A 93 24.81 -7.86 7.90
N VAL A 94 25.29 -9.04 8.27
CA VAL A 94 25.61 -9.35 9.67
C VAL A 94 26.78 -8.50 10.15
N ARG A 95 26.73 -8.06 11.41
CA ARG A 95 27.89 -7.45 12.05
C ARG A 95 28.76 -8.53 12.68
N PHE A 96 30.01 -8.63 12.20
CA PHE A 96 31.00 -9.50 12.83
C PHE A 96 31.58 -8.84 14.07
N ILE A 97 31.46 -9.52 15.21
CA ILE A 97 32.09 -9.09 16.45
C ILE A 97 33.36 -9.92 16.66
N SER A 98 34.46 -9.43 16.09
CA SER A 98 35.84 -9.91 16.35
C SER A 98 36.14 -11.37 15.95
N HIS A 99 37.41 -11.77 16.09
CA HIS A 99 38.07 -13.03 15.66
C HIS A 99 37.49 -14.35 16.22
N LEU A 100 36.27 -14.35 16.75
CA LEU A 100 35.65 -15.46 17.48
C LEU A 100 34.44 -16.08 16.77
N ASN A 101 34.24 -15.80 15.47
CA ASN A 101 33.09 -16.28 14.67
C ASN A 101 31.70 -15.92 15.25
N ILE A 102 31.62 -14.87 16.08
CA ILE A 102 30.37 -14.40 16.67
C ILE A 102 29.71 -13.39 15.73
N LEU A 103 28.48 -13.72 15.36
CA LEU A 103 27.62 -12.95 14.47
C LEU A 103 26.61 -12.15 15.31
N GLN A 104 26.40 -10.89 14.94
CA GLN A 104 25.35 -10.05 15.55
C GLN A 104 24.29 -9.67 14.50
N CYS A 105 23.04 -10.02 14.82
CA CYS A 105 21.89 -9.58 14.05
C CYS A 105 21.73 -8.06 14.18
N PRO A 106 21.70 -7.29 13.08
CA PRO A 106 21.52 -5.83 13.15
C PRO A 106 20.10 -5.41 13.51
N ASP A 107 19.13 -6.33 13.46
CA ASP A 107 17.71 -6.06 13.70
C ASP A 107 17.33 -6.25 15.17
N CYS A 108 17.66 -7.41 15.75
CA CYS A 108 17.34 -7.73 17.15
C CYS A 108 18.54 -7.66 18.10
N GLU A 109 19.70 -7.21 17.61
CA GLU A 109 20.98 -7.11 18.31
C GLU A 109 21.51 -8.41 18.94
N HIS A 110 20.82 -9.53 18.71
CA HIS A 110 21.16 -10.83 19.26
C HIS A 110 22.49 -11.34 18.70
N ARG A 111 23.33 -11.86 19.59
CA ARG A 111 24.66 -12.40 19.26
C ARG A 111 24.61 -13.92 19.30
N PHE A 112 25.01 -14.55 18.22
CA PHE A 112 24.98 -16.00 18.08
C PHE A 112 26.20 -16.49 17.30
N ASP A 113 26.52 -17.76 17.48
CA ASP A 113 27.59 -18.42 16.73
C ASP A 113 27.06 -18.89 15.36
N LEU A 114 27.90 -18.85 14.33
CA LEU A 114 27.58 -19.37 13.00
C LEU A 114 27.10 -20.84 13.06
N VAL A 115 27.65 -21.64 13.97
CA VAL A 115 27.24 -23.05 14.16
C VAL A 115 25.78 -23.19 14.59
N ASN A 116 25.22 -22.17 15.24
CA ASN A 116 23.83 -22.14 15.71
C ASN A 116 22.87 -21.47 14.71
N ALA A 117 23.38 -21.01 13.57
CA ALA A 117 22.57 -20.39 12.54
C ALA A 117 21.85 -21.45 11.69
N ARG A 118 20.60 -21.21 11.32
CA ARG A 118 19.88 -22.10 10.40
C ARG A 118 20.17 -21.67 8.96
N PRO A 119 20.75 -22.55 8.11
CA PRO A 119 20.97 -22.23 6.70
C PRO A 119 19.62 -22.16 5.97
N VAL A 120 19.54 -21.30 4.95
CA VAL A 120 18.42 -21.27 4.00
C VAL A 120 18.75 -22.25 2.87
N GLU A 121 17.85 -23.19 2.57
CA GLU A 121 18.10 -24.36 1.71
C GLU A 121 18.53 -24.03 0.26
N ASP A 122 18.46 -22.75 -0.15
CA ASP A 122 18.74 -22.30 -1.52
C ASP A 122 19.84 -21.20 -1.62
N GLU A 123 20.42 -20.72 -0.52
CA GLU A 123 21.33 -19.56 -0.51
C GLU A 123 22.57 -19.85 0.38
N ILE A 124 23.77 -20.02 -0.23
CA ILE A 124 25.02 -20.44 0.45
C ILE A 124 25.52 -19.40 1.47
N ASP A 125 25.18 -18.12 1.29
CA ASP A 125 25.66 -17.00 2.11
C ASP A 125 24.56 -16.38 2.99
N VAL A 126 23.38 -17.00 3.06
CA VAL A 126 22.22 -16.48 3.80
C VAL A 126 21.80 -17.43 4.90
N ILE A 127 21.84 -16.91 6.11
CA ILE A 127 21.43 -17.61 7.33
C ILE A 127 20.23 -16.90 7.94
N LEU A 128 19.44 -17.63 8.73
CA LEU A 128 18.35 -17.05 9.51
C LEU A 128 18.84 -16.74 10.92
N CYS A 129 18.48 -15.56 11.44
CA CYS A 129 18.72 -15.25 12.84
C CYS A 129 17.92 -16.22 13.73
N PRO A 130 18.55 -16.90 14.72
CA PRO A 130 17.84 -17.83 15.60
C PRO A 130 16.83 -17.15 16.53
N ASN A 131 16.92 -15.82 16.71
CA ASN A 131 16.05 -15.06 17.61
C ASN A 131 14.85 -14.42 16.86
N CYS A 132 15.09 -13.69 15.77
CA CYS A 132 14.03 -12.98 15.05
C CYS A 132 13.65 -13.57 13.68
N GLY A 133 14.33 -14.62 13.22
CA GLY A 133 14.04 -15.27 11.94
C GLY A 133 14.34 -14.41 10.70
N ILE A 134 15.00 -13.26 10.86
CA ILE A 134 15.36 -12.41 9.72
C ILE A 134 16.48 -13.04 8.90
N ARG A 135 16.46 -12.83 7.57
CA ARG A 135 17.51 -13.26 6.66
C ARG A 135 18.74 -12.38 6.82
N LEU A 136 19.87 -13.02 7.02
CA LEU A 136 21.15 -12.41 7.33
C LEU A 136 22.18 -12.86 6.30
N TYR A 137 22.84 -11.89 5.67
CA TYR A 137 23.90 -12.14 4.70
C TYR A 137 25.25 -12.14 5.41
N VAL A 138 26.03 -13.19 5.19
CA VAL A 138 27.39 -13.34 5.73
C VAL A 138 28.36 -13.03 4.58
N PRO A 139 28.90 -11.80 4.47
CA PRO A 139 29.84 -11.47 3.41
C PRO A 139 31.15 -12.24 3.58
N GLY A 140 31.43 -13.18 2.68
CA GLY A 140 32.75 -13.81 2.51
C GLY A 140 32.91 -15.18 3.17
N MET A 141 32.02 -16.13 2.87
CA MET A 141 32.37 -17.55 2.92
C MET A 141 33.15 -17.98 1.68
#